data_AF-A0A2E7VYR0-F1
#
_entry.id   AF-A0A2E7VYR0-F1
#
_cell.length_a   1.000
_cell.length_b   1.000
_cell.length_c   1.000
_cell.angle_alpha   90.00
_cell.angle_beta   90.00
_cell.angle_gamma   90.00
#
_symmetry.space_group_name_H-M   'P 1'
#
loop_
_entity.id
_entity.type
_entity.pdbx_description
1 polymer ?
#
loop_
_entity_poly.entity_id
_entity_poly.type
_entity_poly.pdbx_seq_one_letter_code
_entity_poly.pdbx_strand_id
1 'polypeptide(L)'
;MSYINVNGTGKIVTEPELKELSGDKCVIKLRIMATNKAGKDGNNMFIDLEAWDHLARNCNSLMSKGTYIIYSGRLQQDEWVNTKDNKTMTKVKITASDIGVQTSRWDDDDQERIKEAKHEIETLDDPEELF
;
A
#
# COMPACT_ATOMS: atom_id res chain seq x y z
N MET A 1 9.90 24.44 -6.04
CA MET A 1 8.58 23.86 -6.39
C MET A 1 7.95 23.34 -5.11
N SER A 2 6.64 23.53 -4.93
CA SER A 2 5.88 23.05 -3.78
C SER A 2 5.14 21.75 -4.12
N TYR A 3 4.96 20.87 -3.13
CA TYR A 3 4.16 19.65 -3.25
C TYR A 3 3.03 19.68 -2.23
N ILE A 4 1.90 19.05 -2.57
CA ILE A 4 0.83 18.78 -1.59
C ILE A 4 1.21 17.50 -0.86
N ASN A 5 1.63 17.64 0.40
CA ASN A 5 1.92 16.51 1.26
C ASN A 5 0.63 16.01 1.92
N VAL A 6 0.48 14.69 1.99
CA VAL A 6 -0.67 14.02 2.60
C VAL A 6 -0.15 13.01 3.62
N ASN A 7 -0.74 13.03 4.81
CA ASN A 7 -0.50 12.03 5.85
C ASN A 7 -1.85 11.46 6.25
N GLY A 8 -1.89 10.15 6.53
CA GLY A 8 -3.15 9.53 6.89
C GLY A 8 -2.99 8.13 7.45
N THR A 9 -4.13 7.59 7.87
CA THR A 9 -4.29 6.20 8.30
C THR A 9 -5.40 5.56 7.47
N GLY A 10 -5.32 4.27 7.22
CA GLY A 10 -6.41 3.57 6.54
C GLY A 10 -6.21 2.06 6.48
N LYS A 11 -7.22 1.36 5.97
CA LYS A 11 -7.23 -0.10 5.83
C LYS A 11 -6.97 -0.49 4.39
N ILE A 12 -6.07 -1.44 4.14
CA ILE A 12 -5.88 -2.03 2.81
C ILE A 12 -7.11 -2.91 2.48
N VAL A 13 -7.79 -2.63 1.36
CA VAL A 13 -9.05 -3.33 1.00
C VAL A 13 -8.92 -4.32 -0.15
N THR A 14 -7.80 -4.31 -0.85
CA THR A 14 -7.46 -5.26 -1.92
C THR A 14 -6.10 -5.84 -1.66
N GLU A 15 -5.81 -7.04 -2.16
CA GLU A 15 -4.44 -7.55 -2.06
C GLU A 15 -3.47 -6.60 -2.75
N PRO A 16 -2.32 -6.31 -2.12
CA PRO A 16 -1.25 -5.55 -2.74
C PRO A 16 -0.78 -6.22 -4.04
N GLU A 17 -0.73 -5.47 -5.14
CA GLU A 17 -0.25 -5.96 -6.43
C GLU A 17 1.13 -5.34 -6.72
N LEU A 18 2.20 -6.11 -6.51
CA LEU A 18 3.55 -5.72 -6.88
C LEU A 18 3.74 -5.86 -8.39
N LYS A 19 4.19 -4.78 -9.03
CA LYS A 19 4.53 -4.74 -10.45
C LYS A 19 5.99 -4.42 -10.61
N GLU A 20 6.69 -5.34 -11.26
CA GLU A 20 8.04 -5.09 -11.73
C GLU A 20 7.99 -4.30 -13.04
N LEU A 21 8.89 -3.32 -13.15
CA LEU A 21 9.05 -2.46 -14.30
C LEU A 21 10.39 -2.78 -14.97
N SER A 22 10.81 -1.98 -15.95
CA SER A 22 12.13 -2.18 -16.56
C SER A 22 13.27 -1.89 -15.58
N GLY A 23 14.28 -2.76 -15.58
CA GLY A 23 15.41 -2.72 -14.64
C GLY A 23 14.99 -3.15 -13.23
N ASP A 24 15.63 -2.59 -12.20
CA ASP A 24 15.36 -2.96 -10.79
C ASP A 24 14.18 -2.20 -10.16
N LYS A 25 13.41 -1.48 -10.98
CA LYS A 25 12.30 -0.66 -10.52
C LYS A 25 11.06 -1.50 -10.31
N CYS A 26 10.36 -1.24 -9.23
CA CYS A 26 9.06 -1.85 -8.97
C CYS A 26 8.11 -0.85 -8.32
N VAL A 27 6.82 -1.11 -8.45
CA VAL A 27 5.76 -0.33 -7.84
C VAL A 27 4.73 -1.28 -7.26
N ILE A 28 4.27 -1.01 -6.06
CA ILE A 28 3.12 -1.72 -5.47
C ILE A 28 1.95 -0.76 -5.41
N LYS A 29 0.78 -1.25 -5.82
CA LYS A 29 -0.47 -0.48 -5.73
C LYS A 29 -1.29 -0.99 -4.56
N LEU A 30 -1.64 -0.07 -3.67
CA LEU A 30 -2.48 -0.32 -2.53
C LEU A 30 -3.78 0.46 -2.70
N ARG A 31 -4.92 -0.16 -2.40
CA ARG A 31 -6.19 0.54 -2.28
C ARG A 31 -6.53 0.69 -0.81
N ILE A 32 -6.59 1.94 -0.36
CA ILE A 32 -6.76 2.29 1.06
C ILE A 32 -8.16 2.83 1.28
N MET A 33 -8.86 2.25 2.26
CA MET A 33 -10.10 2.79 2.80
C MET A 33 -9.80 3.69 3.98
N ALA A 34 -10.31 4.92 3.94
CA ALA A 34 -10.29 5.87 5.04
C ALA A 34 -11.66 6.54 5.17
N THR A 35 -12.01 7.00 6.37
CA THR A 35 -13.29 7.66 6.62
C THR A 35 -13.10 9.16 6.73
N ASN A 36 -13.96 9.94 6.08
CA ASN A 36 -13.85 11.42 6.06
C ASN A 36 -14.28 12.11 7.37
N LYS A 37 -14.94 11.38 8.28
CA LYS A 37 -15.44 11.87 9.56
C LYS A 37 -15.38 10.75 10.60
N ALA A 38 -15.10 11.09 11.84
CA ALA A 38 -15.19 10.15 12.95
C ALA A 38 -16.66 9.83 13.28
N GLY A 39 -16.93 8.59 13.72
CA GLY A 39 -18.26 8.12 14.12
C GLY A 39 -19.05 7.44 13.01
N LYS A 40 -20.31 7.11 13.30
CA LYS A 40 -21.17 6.29 12.42
C LYS A 40 -21.61 6.99 11.13
N ASP A 41 -21.49 8.31 11.05
CA ASP A 41 -21.89 9.10 9.88
C ASP A 41 -20.76 9.32 8.87
N GLY A 42 -19.59 8.72 9.10
CA GLY A 42 -18.45 8.86 8.22
C GLY A 42 -18.64 8.07 6.93
N ASN A 43 -18.39 8.73 5.79
CA ASN A 43 -18.39 8.06 4.50
C ASN A 43 -17.01 7.46 4.24
N ASN A 44 -17.02 6.21 3.78
CA ASN A 44 -15.82 5.53 3.36
C ASN A 44 -15.36 6.11 2.02
N MET A 45 -14.11 6.55 2.00
CA MET A 45 -13.39 6.97 0.82
C MET A 45 -12.33 5.93 0.49
N PHE A 46 -12.09 5.76 -0.79
CA PHE A 46 -11.07 4.85 -1.29
C PHE A 46 -10.04 5.65 -2.06
N ILE A 47 -8.80 5.54 -1.64
CA ILE A 47 -7.67 6.27 -2.21
C ILE A 47 -6.63 5.26 -2.66
N ASP A 48 -6.08 5.48 -3.85
CA ASP A 48 -4.99 4.66 -4.34
C ASP A 48 -3.66 5.24 -3.82
N LEU A 49 -2.86 4.36 -3.22
CA LEU A 49 -1.53 4.66 -2.69
C LEU A 49 -0.52 3.81 -3.46
N GLU A 50 0.55 4.44 -3.96
CA GLU A 50 1.63 3.77 -4.67
C GLU A 50 2.92 3.91 -3.86
N ALA A 51 3.61 2.79 -3.65
CA ALA A 51 4.97 2.78 -3.11
C ALA A 51 5.91 2.21 -4.17
N TRP A 52 7.16 2.68 -4.16
CA TRP A 52 8.14 2.40 -5.21
C TRP A 52 9.38 1.71 -4.63
N ASP A 53 10.03 0.94 -5.48
CA ASP A 53 11.34 0.33 -5.26
C ASP A 53 11.39 -0.45 -3.93
N HIS A 54 12.33 -0.10 -3.03
CA HIS A 54 12.49 -0.79 -1.75
C HIS A 54 11.21 -0.74 -0.89
N LEU A 55 10.50 0.39 -0.88
CA LEU A 55 9.25 0.51 -0.13
C LEU A 55 8.17 -0.39 -0.72
N ALA A 56 8.14 -0.57 -2.04
CA ALA A 56 7.22 -1.49 -2.70
C ALA A 56 7.45 -2.93 -2.25
N ARG A 57 8.71 -3.38 -2.26
CA ARG A 57 9.08 -4.74 -1.81
C ARG A 57 8.73 -4.97 -0.35
N ASN A 58 9.05 -4.02 0.53
CA ASN A 58 8.70 -4.10 1.95
C ASN A 58 7.19 -4.20 2.18
N CYS A 59 6.40 -3.39 1.47
CA CYS A 59 4.94 -3.47 1.57
C CYS A 59 4.41 -4.82 1.08
N ASN A 60 5.00 -5.38 0.02
CA ASN A 60 4.61 -6.70 -0.50
C ASN A 60 4.83 -7.82 0.53
N SER A 61 5.95 -7.77 1.27
CA SER A 61 6.29 -8.80 2.25
C SER A 61 5.55 -8.64 3.58
N LEU A 62 5.22 -7.42 3.99
CA LEU A 62 4.71 -7.12 5.34
C LEU A 62 3.22 -6.82 5.41
N MET A 63 2.57 -6.54 4.28
CA MET A 63 1.20 -6.03 4.24
C MET A 63 0.33 -6.87 3.33
N SER A 64 -0.95 -6.96 3.65
CA SER A 64 -1.94 -7.68 2.87
C SER A 64 -3.30 -7.00 2.98
N LYS A 65 -4.32 -7.53 2.29
CA LYS A 65 -5.68 -7.09 2.53
C LYS A 65 -6.04 -7.24 4.01
N GLY A 66 -6.67 -6.21 4.56
CA GLY A 66 -7.07 -6.15 5.96
C GLY A 66 -6.13 -5.30 6.83
N THR A 67 -4.85 -5.21 6.45
CA THR A 67 -3.87 -4.49 7.27
C THR A 67 -4.21 -3.00 7.40
N TYR A 68 -4.22 -2.50 8.63
CA TYR A 68 -4.28 -1.07 8.90
C TYR A 68 -2.90 -0.46 8.80
N ILE A 69 -2.78 0.66 8.08
CA ILE A 69 -1.52 1.34 7.82
C ILE A 69 -1.58 2.81 8.21
N ILE A 70 -0.42 3.36 8.52
CA ILE A 70 -0.12 4.79 8.55
C ILE A 70 0.76 5.11 7.33
N TYR A 71 0.53 6.23 6.69
CA TYR A 71 1.29 6.62 5.49
C TYR A 71 1.56 8.12 5.43
N SER A 72 2.67 8.47 4.79
CA SER A 72 3.02 9.82 4.36
C SER A 72 3.39 9.81 2.88
N GLY A 73 3.06 10.88 2.17
CA GLY A 73 3.37 10.97 0.75
C GLY A 73 2.91 12.26 0.11
N ARG A 74 2.84 12.22 -1.21
CA ARG A 74 2.51 13.37 -2.06
C ARG A 74 1.28 13.07 -2.89
N LEU A 75 0.33 14.01 -2.92
CA LEU A 75 -0.82 13.91 -3.81
C LEU A 75 -0.36 14.11 -5.26
N GLN A 76 -0.78 13.20 -6.13
CA GLN A 76 -0.51 13.27 -7.56
C GLN A 76 -1.79 13.04 -8.36
N GLN A 77 -1.85 13.67 -9.52
CA GLN A 77 -2.92 13.52 -10.49
C GLN A 77 -2.30 13.08 -11.81
N ASP A 78 -2.69 11.89 -12.27
CA ASP A 78 -2.31 11.38 -13.57
C ASP A 78 -3.46 11.64 -14.56
N GLU A 79 -3.11 12.06 -15.77
CA GLU A 79 -4.06 12.25 -16.87
C GLU A 79 -3.62 11.46 -18.10
N TRP A 80 -4.54 10.72 -18.70
CA TRP A 80 -4.28 9.98 -19.94
C TRP A 80 -5.53 9.91 -20.81
N VAL A 81 -5.33 9.75 -22.12
CA VAL A 81 -6.44 9.54 -23.06
C VAL A 81 -6.75 8.05 -23.14
N ASN A 82 -8.00 7.67 -22.86
CA ASN A 82 -8.47 6.31 -23.05
C ASN A 82 -8.56 6.00 -24.55
N THR A 83 -7.78 5.04 -25.03
CA THR A 83 -7.68 4.66 -26.45
C THR A 83 -8.98 4.10 -27.03
N LYS A 84 -9.90 3.59 -26.19
CA LYS A 84 -11.19 3.06 -26.65
C LYS A 84 -12.19 4.17 -27.01
N ASP A 85 -12.24 5.21 -26.19
CA ASP A 85 -13.32 6.21 -26.23
C ASP A 85 -12.81 7.61 -26.60
N ASN A 86 -11.48 7.76 -26.77
CA ASN A 86 -10.76 9.01 -26.96
C ASN A 86 -11.09 10.11 -25.93
N LYS A 87 -11.42 9.69 -24.70
CA LYS A 87 -11.74 10.58 -23.57
C LYS A 87 -10.54 10.72 -22.65
N THR A 88 -10.28 11.94 -22.18
CA THR A 88 -9.31 12.20 -21.10
C THR A 88 -9.85 11.62 -19.80
N MET A 89 -9.03 10.79 -19.16
CA MET A 89 -9.25 10.24 -17.84
C MET A 89 -8.28 10.88 -16.87
N THR A 90 -8.75 11.11 -15.65
CA THR A 90 -7.97 11.67 -14.56
C THR A 90 -8.01 10.72 -13.38
N LYS A 91 -6.87 10.49 -12.75
CA LYS A 91 -6.77 9.69 -11.52
C LYS A 91 -5.94 10.40 -10.48
N VAL A 92 -6.55 10.57 -9.30
CA VAL A 92 -5.86 11.07 -8.13
C VAL A 92 -5.30 9.89 -7.34
N LYS A 93 -4.04 9.98 -6.95
CA LYS A 93 -3.33 8.98 -6.15
C LYS A 93 -2.37 9.64 -5.18
N ILE A 94 -1.87 8.88 -4.22
CA ILE A 94 -0.80 9.30 -3.34
C ILE A 94 0.44 8.47 -3.68
N THR A 95 1.56 9.12 -3.94
CA THR A 95 2.86 8.45 -4.00
C THR A 95 3.50 8.54 -2.62
N ALA A 96 3.67 7.38 -1.99
CA ALA A 96 4.15 7.26 -0.63
C ALA A 96 5.65 7.55 -0.54
N SER A 97 6.02 8.31 0.49
CA SER A 97 7.40 8.43 0.96
C SER A 97 7.69 7.50 2.13
N ASP A 98 6.68 7.18 2.94
CA ASP A 98 6.79 6.29 4.09
C ASP A 98 5.46 5.58 4.34
N ILE A 99 5.51 4.30 4.70
CA ILE A 99 4.34 3.49 5.08
C ILE A 99 4.74 2.58 6.24
N GLY A 100 3.91 2.54 7.27
CA GLY A 100 4.06 1.63 8.41
C GLY A 100 2.75 0.94 8.74
N VAL A 101 2.85 -0.23 9.39
CA VAL A 101 1.67 -0.91 9.93
C VAL A 101 1.19 -0.18 11.18
N GLN A 102 -0.12 0.04 11.29
CA GLN A 102 -0.73 0.72 12.42
C GLN A 102 -0.88 -0.23 13.61
N THR A 103 -0.01 -0.08 14.60
CA THR A 103 -0.01 -0.92 15.80
C THR A 103 -1.23 -0.72 16.70
N SER A 104 -1.84 0.47 16.69
CA SER A 104 -2.97 0.79 17.58
C SER A 104 -4.31 0.17 17.17
N ARG A 105 -4.36 -0.50 16.01
CA ARG A 105 -5.55 -1.18 15.46
C ARG A 105 -5.24 -2.57 14.93
N TRP A 106 -4.14 -3.16 15.42
CA TRP A 106 -3.79 -4.54 15.13
C TRP A 106 -4.66 -5.46 15.98
N ASP A 107 -5.54 -6.22 15.34
CA ASP A 107 -6.27 -7.30 15.98
C ASP A 107 -5.38 -8.58 15.99
N ASP A 108 -5.68 -9.54 16.87
CA ASP A 108 -4.84 -10.74 17.09
C ASP A 108 -4.57 -11.54 15.81
N ASP A 109 -5.52 -11.54 14.87
CA ASP A 109 -5.45 -12.22 13.56
C ASP A 109 -4.31 -11.67 12.67
N ASP A 110 -4.09 -10.35 12.70
CA ASP A 110 -2.99 -9.75 11.94
C ASP A 110 -1.61 -10.11 12.57
N GLN A 111 -1.56 -10.37 13.88
CA GLN A 111 -0.31 -10.79 14.53
C GLN A 111 0.09 -12.22 14.15
N GLU A 112 -0.86 -13.14 14.04
CA GLU A 112 -0.58 -14.53 13.62
C GLU A 112 -0.04 -14.56 12.19
N ARG A 113 -0.69 -13.86 11.27
CA ARG A 113 -0.26 -13.80 9.85
C ARG A 113 1.15 -13.23 9.67
N ILE A 114 1.54 -12.26 10.49
CA ILE A 114 2.89 -11.68 10.44
C ILE A 114 3.92 -12.58 11.11
N LYS A 115 3.54 -13.33 12.16
CA LYS A 115 4.41 -14.36 12.72
C LYS A 115 4.68 -15.45 11.69
N GLU A 116 3.65 -15.88 10.96
CA GLU A 116 3.79 -16.85 9.87
C GLU A 116 4.68 -16.32 8.75
N ALA A 117 4.43 -15.11 8.25
CA ALA A 117 5.26 -14.49 7.21
C ALA A 117 6.72 -14.27 7.66
N LYS A 118 6.94 -13.91 8.93
CA LYS A 118 8.30 -13.80 9.49
C LYS A 118 8.99 -15.14 9.62
N HIS A 119 8.26 -16.17 10.04
CA HIS A 119 8.78 -17.52 10.15
C HIS A 119 9.20 -18.05 8.78
N GLU A 120 8.37 -17.85 7.75
CA GLU A 120 8.67 -18.26 6.37
C GLU A 120 9.92 -17.54 5.81
N ILE A 121 10.07 -16.24 6.08
CA ILE A 121 11.27 -15.49 5.70
C ILE A 121 12.51 -15.99 6.46
N GLU A 122 12.38 -16.28 7.75
CA GLU A 122 13.49 -16.76 8.59
C GLU A 122 13.94 -18.18 8.18
N THR A 123 13.01 -19.04 7.75
CA THR A 123 13.33 -20.37 7.21
C THR A 123 13.98 -20.33 5.83
N LEU A 124 13.70 -19.30 5.01
CA LEU A 124 14.33 -19.12 3.70
C LEU A 124 15.78 -18.62 3.80
N ASP A 125 16.12 -17.94 4.90
CA ASP A 125 17.48 -17.47 5.20
C ASP A 125 18.32 -18.52 5.96
N ASP A 126 17.78 -19.71 6.25
CA ASP A 126 18.52 -20.82 6.87
C ASP A 126 19.22 -21.68 5.79
N PRO A 127 20.55 -21.63 5.65
CA PRO A 127 21.28 -22.38 4.62
C PRO A 127 21.24 -23.91 4.81
N GLU A 128 20.71 -24.42 5.94
CA GLU A 128 20.57 -25.87 6.17
C GLU A 128 19.31 -26.50 5.52
N GLU A 129 18.29 -25.72 5.13
CA GLU A 129 17.06 -26.26 4.51
C GLU A 129 17.03 -26.21 2.96
N LEU A 130 18.09 -25.70 2.33
CA LEU A 130 18.25 -25.64 0.87
C LEU A 130 18.97 -26.87 0.26
N PHE A 131 19.23 -27.93 1.03
CA PHE A 131 19.90 -29.17 0.59
C PHE A 131 19.12 -30.44 0.92
#